data_AF-A0A0D0BYL3-F1
#
_entry.id   AF-A0A0D0BYL3-F1
#
_cell.length_a   1.000
_cell.length_b   1.000
_cell.length_c   1.000
_cell.angle_alpha   90.00
_cell.angle_beta   90.00
_cell.angle_gamma   90.00
#
_symmetry.space_group_name_H-M   'P 1'
#
loop_
_entity.id
_entity.type
_entity.pdbx_description
1 polymer ?
#
loop_
_entity_poly.entity_id
_entity_poly.type
_entity_poly.pdbx_seq_one_letter_code
_entity_poly.pdbx_strand_id
1 'polypeptide(L)'
;MSSNPSSLPNLLVFPEDCQLTRILNWAIFCDHLKSVAHSTGLLGYLNDNILPPASPPPATGPVNALSIPPAPIAPAPTLINSHSPSIKEWELRDGHLASIIYQNIKDPRSIRVTEDMSSNAMWMRFTAEYKTNLAATQALAKEWLQQFKYVPRMHFKDYFKQLEALHKAANDIGCLVQDEDLHTRFLTSLTSNYLWILQTH
;
A
#
# COMPACT_ATOMS: atom_id res chain seq x y z
N MET A 1 7.51 -35.86 -7.28
CA MET A 1 7.40 -35.11 -6.01
C MET A 1 6.02 -34.47 -6.01
N SER A 2 5.11 -34.92 -5.15
CA SER A 2 3.75 -34.37 -5.06
C SER A 2 3.81 -33.11 -4.20
N SER A 3 3.75 -31.94 -4.84
CA SER A 3 3.56 -30.67 -4.16
C SER A 3 2.15 -30.69 -3.57
N ASN A 4 2.03 -30.59 -2.25
CA ASN A 4 0.73 -30.40 -1.61
C ASN A 4 0.15 -29.06 -2.13
N PRO A 5 -0.99 -29.05 -2.84
CA PRO A 5 -1.57 -27.81 -3.39
C PRO A 5 -2.09 -26.85 -2.31
N SER A 6 -1.97 -27.24 -1.04
CA SER A 6 -2.49 -26.58 0.16
C SER A 6 -1.39 -26.06 1.10
N SER A 7 -0.10 -26.21 0.77
CA SER A 7 0.98 -25.64 1.60
C SER A 7 1.11 -24.14 1.36
N LEU A 8 0.99 -23.34 2.42
CA LEU A 8 1.31 -21.92 2.35
C LEU A 8 2.78 -21.72 1.94
N PRO A 9 3.07 -20.71 1.11
CA PRO A 9 4.45 -20.38 0.75
C PRO A 9 5.24 -19.96 2.00
N ASN A 10 6.58 -20.01 1.91
CA ASN A 10 7.44 -19.48 2.96
C ASN A 10 7.12 -18.00 3.19
N LEU A 11 7.25 -17.58 4.45
CA LEU A 11 6.97 -16.21 4.82
C LEU A 11 7.96 -15.27 4.12
N LEU A 12 7.38 -14.31 3.40
CA LEU A 12 8.10 -13.52 2.42
C LEU A 12 8.54 -12.18 3.02
N VAL A 13 9.83 -11.90 2.96
CA VAL A 13 10.43 -10.62 3.34
C VAL A 13 10.87 -9.89 2.07
N PHE A 14 10.39 -8.68 1.89
CA PHE A 14 10.71 -7.80 0.78
C PHE A 14 12.16 -7.29 0.90
N PRO A 15 12.79 -6.93 -0.23
CA PRO A 15 13.97 -6.07 -0.24
C PRO A 15 13.78 -4.81 0.63
N GLU A 16 14.86 -4.29 1.22
CA GLU A 16 14.79 -3.21 2.21
C GLU A 16 14.15 -1.91 1.68
N ASP A 17 14.34 -1.62 0.40
CA ASP A 17 13.74 -0.49 -0.32
C ASP A 17 12.23 -0.64 -0.52
N CYS A 18 11.73 -1.88 -0.53
CA CYS A 18 10.32 -2.23 -0.67
C CYS A 18 9.59 -2.41 0.68
N GLN A 19 10.31 -2.53 1.80
CA GLN A 19 9.71 -2.60 3.13
C GLN A 19 9.17 -1.24 3.57
N LEU A 20 8.05 -1.20 4.28
CA LEU A 20 7.48 0.05 4.76
C LEU A 20 8.40 0.67 5.83
N THR A 21 9.02 1.80 5.49
CA THR A 21 9.91 2.54 6.40
C THR A 21 9.37 3.92 6.72
N ARG A 22 8.82 4.62 5.72
CA ARG A 22 8.33 6.00 5.81
C ARG A 22 7.24 6.23 4.75
N ILE A 23 6.61 7.40 4.79
CA ILE A 23 5.63 7.79 3.79
C ILE A 23 6.15 7.78 2.34
N LEU A 24 7.44 8.06 2.16
CA LEU A 24 8.07 8.15 0.84
C LEU A 24 8.06 6.82 0.09
N ASN A 25 8.13 5.68 0.79
CA ASN A 25 8.10 4.36 0.17
C ASN A 25 6.77 3.63 0.33
N TRP A 26 5.72 4.33 0.79
CA TRP A 26 4.37 3.80 0.91
C TRP A 26 3.82 3.25 -0.41
N ALA A 27 4.01 3.99 -1.51
CA ALA A 27 3.52 3.57 -2.83
C ALA A 27 4.20 2.27 -3.29
N ILE A 28 5.53 2.20 -3.17
CA ILE A 28 6.33 1.02 -3.52
C ILE A 28 5.87 -0.20 -2.68
N PHE A 29 5.73 0.00 -1.37
CA PHE A 29 5.24 -1.05 -0.47
C PHE A 29 3.84 -1.55 -0.87
N CYS A 30 2.91 -0.64 -1.19
CA CYS A 30 1.56 -1.00 -1.64
C CYS A 30 1.59 -1.88 -2.89
N ASP A 31 2.37 -1.49 -3.89
CA ASP A 31 2.44 -2.19 -5.16
C ASP A 31 3.06 -3.58 -5.00
N HIS A 32 4.13 -3.69 -4.21
CA HIS A 32 4.73 -4.98 -3.86
C HIS A 32 3.77 -5.87 -3.08
N LEU A 33 3.10 -5.34 -2.05
CA LEU A 33 2.14 -6.11 -1.25
C LEU A 33 0.96 -6.62 -2.09
N LYS A 34 0.40 -5.77 -2.96
CA LYS A 34 -0.67 -6.17 -3.88
C LYS A 34 -0.21 -7.21 -4.88
N SER A 35 1.01 -7.06 -5.42
CA SER A 35 1.61 -8.03 -6.34
C SER A 35 1.77 -9.40 -5.67
N VAL A 36 2.32 -9.43 -4.45
CA VAL A 36 2.45 -10.66 -3.67
C VAL A 36 1.09 -11.28 -3.36
N ALA A 37 0.15 -10.50 -2.82
CA ALA A 37 -1.20 -10.98 -2.50
C ALA A 37 -1.94 -11.48 -3.75
N HIS A 38 -1.75 -10.86 -4.91
CA HIS A 38 -2.32 -11.33 -6.17
C HIS A 38 -1.68 -12.66 -6.60
N SER A 39 -0.35 -12.77 -6.58
CA SER A 39 0.38 -13.98 -6.98
C SER A 39 0.10 -15.19 -6.07
N THR A 40 -0.26 -14.96 -4.81
CA THR A 40 -0.59 -16.00 -3.83
C THR A 40 -2.08 -16.30 -3.73
N GLY A 41 -2.94 -15.57 -4.47
CA GLY A 41 -4.40 -15.70 -4.38
C GLY A 41 -5.00 -15.15 -3.08
N LEU A 42 -4.25 -14.35 -2.32
CA LEU A 42 -4.66 -13.78 -1.04
C LEU A 42 -5.19 -12.34 -1.14
N LEU A 43 -5.23 -11.75 -2.35
CA LEU A 43 -5.70 -10.38 -2.57
C LEU A 43 -7.12 -10.13 -2.03
N GLY A 44 -7.97 -11.16 -2.03
CA GLY A 44 -9.34 -11.07 -1.51
C GLY A 44 -9.43 -10.77 -0.01
N TYR A 45 -8.40 -11.12 0.76
CA TYR A 45 -8.34 -10.85 2.21
C TYR A 45 -7.99 -9.39 2.51
N LEU A 46 -7.22 -8.71 1.64
CA LEU A 46 -6.92 -7.28 1.81
C LEU A 46 -8.15 -6.39 1.61
N ASN A 47 -9.01 -6.76 0.67
CA ASN A 47 -10.13 -5.94 0.21
C ASN A 47 -11.49 -6.37 0.80
N ASP A 48 -11.52 -7.28 1.78
CA ASP A 48 -12.74 -7.90 2.34
C ASP A 48 -13.63 -8.63 1.33
N ASN A 49 -13.08 -9.00 0.17
CA ASN A 49 -13.81 -9.81 -0.82
C ASN A 49 -13.95 -11.28 -0.36
N ILE A 50 -13.13 -11.73 0.58
CA ILE A 50 -13.22 -13.05 1.21
C ILE A 50 -13.50 -12.84 2.70
N LEU A 51 -14.79 -12.91 3.06
CA LEU A 51 -15.24 -12.74 4.43
C LEU A 51 -15.01 -14.01 5.26
N PRO A 52 -14.83 -13.88 6.59
CA PRO A 52 -14.80 -15.02 7.48
C PRO A 52 -16.12 -15.79 7.35
N PRO A 53 -16.07 -17.13 7.16
CA PRO A 53 -17.28 -17.94 7.10
C PRO A 53 -18.12 -17.77 8.37
N ALA A 54 -19.42 -17.57 8.22
CA ALA A 54 -20.32 -17.56 9.36
C ALA A 54 -20.22 -18.91 10.09
N SER A 55 -20.00 -18.87 11.41
CA SER A 55 -20.01 -20.11 12.21
C SER A 55 -21.37 -20.80 12.03
N PRO A 56 -21.40 -22.12 11.76
CA PRO A 56 -22.65 -22.83 11.67
C PRO A 56 -23.40 -22.71 13.01
N PRO A 57 -24.73 -22.51 12.99
CA PRO A 57 -25.51 -22.43 14.22
C PRO A 57 -25.32 -23.71 15.04
N PRO A 58 -25.26 -23.61 16.39
CA PRO A 58 -25.18 -24.79 17.24
C PRO A 58 -26.37 -25.70 16.94
N ALA A 59 -26.09 -26.99 16.74
CA ALA A 59 -27.12 -27.99 16.46
C ALA A 59 -28.00 -28.21 17.69
N THR A 60 -29.03 -27.39 17.87
CA THR A 60 -30.14 -27.64 18.80
C THR A 60 -31.16 -28.55 18.12
N GLY A 61 -30.91 -29.85 18.14
CA GLY A 61 -31.87 -30.87 17.73
C GLY A 61 -31.73 -32.11 18.61
N PRO A 62 -32.84 -32.76 19.01
CA PRO A 62 -32.78 -33.97 19.84
C PRO A 62 -32.07 -35.09 19.07
N VAL A 63 -31.02 -35.64 19.68
CA VAL A 63 -30.24 -36.76 19.15
C VAL A 63 -31.10 -38.02 19.26
N ASN A 64 -31.71 -38.46 18.15
CA ASN A 64 -32.24 -39.82 18.06
C ASN A 64 -31.06 -40.79 17.95
N ALA A 65 -30.77 -41.48 19.05
CA ALA A 65 -29.75 -42.51 19.15
C ALA A 65 -30.19 -43.78 18.41
N LEU A 66 -29.98 -43.84 17.09
CA LEU A 66 -29.95 -45.08 16.28
C LEU A 66 -29.51 -44.76 14.85
N SER A 67 -28.31 -44.24 14.69
CA SER A 67 -27.60 -44.21 13.41
C SER A 67 -26.12 -44.10 13.73
N ILE A 68 -25.33 -45.08 13.28
CA ILE A 68 -23.86 -45.01 13.33
C ILE A 68 -23.48 -43.77 12.52
N PRO A 69 -22.79 -42.77 13.10
CA PRO A 69 -22.35 -41.62 12.32
C PRO A 69 -21.43 -42.13 11.22
N PRO A 70 -21.62 -41.71 9.95
CA PRO A 70 -20.58 -41.94 8.95
C PRO A 70 -19.28 -41.33 9.50
N ALA A 71 -18.16 -42.06 9.34
CA ALA A 71 -16.86 -41.58 9.77
C ALA A 71 -16.64 -40.15 9.25
N PRO A 72 -16.08 -39.22 10.05
CA PRO A 72 -15.88 -37.85 9.61
C PRO A 72 -14.99 -37.88 8.36
N ILE A 73 -15.58 -37.65 7.19
CA ILE A 73 -14.82 -37.39 5.98
C ILE A 73 -14.16 -36.05 6.24
N ALA A 74 -12.85 -36.04 6.50
CA ALA A 74 -12.10 -34.81 6.63
C ALA A 74 -12.38 -33.98 5.35
N PRO A 75 -12.87 -32.73 5.49
CA PRO A 75 -13.14 -31.91 4.32
C PRO A 75 -11.84 -31.81 3.51
N ALA A 76 -11.93 -32.11 2.21
CA ALA A 76 -10.79 -31.99 1.34
C ALA A 76 -10.28 -30.54 1.39
N PRO A 77 -8.95 -30.32 1.50
CA PRO A 77 -8.41 -28.96 1.55
C PRO A 77 -8.89 -28.17 0.34
N THR A 78 -9.47 -27.00 0.58
CA THR A 78 -9.88 -26.11 -0.51
C THR A 78 -8.64 -25.51 -1.16
N LEU A 79 -8.75 -25.25 -2.47
CA LEU A 79 -7.69 -24.59 -3.22
C LEU A 79 -7.40 -23.19 -2.64
N ILE A 80 -6.15 -22.73 -2.68
CA ILE A 80 -5.72 -21.48 -2.02
C ILE A 80 -6.46 -20.24 -2.55
N ASN A 81 -6.93 -20.29 -3.79
CA ASN A 81 -7.74 -19.26 -4.45
C ASN A 81 -9.25 -19.44 -4.26
N SER A 82 -9.69 -20.37 -3.41
CA SER A 82 -11.12 -20.50 -3.07
C SER A 82 -11.61 -19.24 -2.36
N HIS A 83 -12.73 -18.70 -2.85
CA HIS A 83 -13.46 -17.59 -2.22
C HIS A 83 -14.37 -18.05 -1.06
N SER A 84 -14.49 -19.36 -0.85
CA SER A 84 -15.29 -19.96 0.21
C SER A 84 -14.44 -20.92 1.05
N PRO A 85 -13.41 -20.42 1.76
CA PRO A 85 -12.61 -21.26 2.66
C PRO A 85 -13.45 -21.73 3.85
N SER A 86 -13.03 -22.81 4.52
CA SER A 86 -13.51 -23.10 5.88
C SER A 86 -12.96 -22.07 6.88
N ILE A 87 -13.54 -22.00 8.09
CA ILE A 87 -13.09 -21.04 9.10
C ILE A 87 -11.60 -21.17 9.43
N LYS A 88 -11.09 -22.40 9.60
CA LYS A 88 -9.68 -22.67 9.88
C LYS A 88 -8.77 -22.30 8.72
N GLU A 89 -9.23 -22.53 7.48
CA GLU A 89 -8.47 -22.14 6.28
C GLU A 89 -8.46 -20.63 6.11
N TRP A 90 -9.56 -19.94 6.44
CA TRP A 90 -9.65 -18.49 6.43
C TRP A 90 -8.66 -17.89 7.43
N GLU A 91 -8.69 -18.34 8.69
CA GLU A 91 -7.78 -17.88 9.76
C GLU A 91 -6.31 -18.11 9.38
N LEU A 92 -6.00 -19.27 8.82
CA LEU A 92 -4.65 -19.61 8.40
C LEU A 92 -4.16 -18.71 7.24
N ARG A 93 -5.01 -18.45 6.24
CA ARG A 93 -4.67 -17.63 5.07
C ARG A 93 -4.59 -16.14 5.41
N ASP A 94 -5.53 -15.62 6.20
CA ASP A 94 -5.51 -14.25 6.69
C ASP A 94 -4.30 -14.01 7.59
N GLY A 95 -4.06 -14.91 8.55
CA GLY A 95 -2.90 -14.84 9.45
C GLY A 95 -1.57 -14.92 8.70
N HIS A 96 -1.50 -15.70 7.61
CA HIS A 96 -0.31 -15.73 6.75
C HIS A 96 -0.06 -14.38 6.07
N LEU A 97 -1.09 -13.77 5.49
CA LEU A 97 -0.96 -12.46 4.86
C LEU A 97 -0.65 -11.37 5.89
N ALA A 98 -1.31 -11.39 7.05
CA ALA A 98 -1.04 -10.48 8.16
C ALA A 98 0.42 -10.60 8.63
N SER A 99 0.96 -11.82 8.68
CA SER A 99 2.36 -12.02 9.06
C SER A 99 3.35 -11.49 8.01
N ILE A 100 3.04 -11.65 6.72
CA ILE A 100 3.83 -11.03 5.64
C ILE A 100 3.81 -9.50 5.79
N ILE A 101 2.63 -8.92 6.02
CA ILE A 101 2.49 -7.48 6.22
C ILE A 101 3.34 -7.03 7.42
N TYR A 102 3.16 -7.67 8.58
CA TYR A 102 3.82 -7.30 9.82
C TYR A 102 5.35 -7.31 9.71
N GLN A 103 5.91 -8.35 9.08
CA GLN A 103 7.37 -8.48 8.94
C GLN A 103 8.00 -7.50 7.95
N ASN A 104 7.20 -6.92 7.05
CA ASN A 104 7.66 -5.96 6.05
C ASN A 104 7.47 -4.51 6.48
N ILE A 105 7.28 -4.27 7.78
CA ILE A 105 7.18 -2.94 8.39
C ILE A 105 8.33 -2.78 9.37
N LYS A 106 9.12 -1.70 9.21
CA LYS A 106 10.25 -1.44 10.12
C LYS A 106 9.81 -1.03 11.52
N ASP A 107 8.70 -0.29 11.63
CA ASP A 107 8.15 0.18 12.90
C ASP A 107 6.62 0.04 12.92
N PRO A 108 6.08 -1.15 13.22
CA PRO A 108 4.64 -1.38 13.27
C PRO A 108 3.97 -0.65 14.45
N ARG A 109 4.72 -0.31 15.51
CA ARG A 109 4.17 0.30 16.73
C ARG A 109 3.79 1.76 16.52
N SER A 110 4.58 2.54 15.78
CA SER A 110 4.26 3.95 15.51
C SER A 110 2.95 4.13 14.73
N ILE A 111 2.58 3.15 13.92
CA ILE A 111 1.33 3.12 13.13
C ILE A 111 0.23 2.26 13.76
N ARG A 112 0.41 1.86 15.02
CA ARG A 112 -0.57 1.11 15.83
C ARG A 112 -1.02 -0.21 15.19
N VAL A 113 -0.07 -0.91 14.55
CA VAL A 113 -0.28 -2.27 14.04
C VAL A 113 0.27 -3.29 15.04
N THR A 114 -0.54 -4.29 15.34
CA THR A 114 -0.22 -5.38 16.27
C THR A 114 -0.35 -6.73 15.58
N GLU A 115 0.35 -7.75 16.10
CA GLU A 115 0.44 -9.08 15.47
C GLU A 115 -0.90 -9.84 15.41
N ASP A 116 -1.86 -9.47 16.27
CA ASP A 116 -3.19 -10.07 16.36
C ASP A 116 -4.21 -9.49 15.36
N MET A 117 -3.82 -8.45 14.59
CA MET A 117 -4.71 -7.84 13.61
C MET A 117 -4.88 -8.74 12.38
N SER A 118 -6.09 -8.73 11.80
CA SER A 118 -6.30 -9.30 10.48
C SER A 118 -5.56 -8.55 9.40
N SER A 119 -5.31 -9.19 8.26
CA SER A 119 -4.60 -8.57 7.14
C SER A 119 -5.32 -7.33 6.61
N ASN A 120 -6.66 -7.38 6.52
CA ASN A 120 -7.50 -6.23 6.20
C ASN A 120 -7.36 -5.09 7.22
N ALA A 121 -7.41 -5.41 8.52
CA ALA A 121 -7.32 -4.39 9.56
C ALA A 121 -5.96 -3.65 9.50
N MET A 122 -4.87 -4.39 9.28
CA MET A 122 -3.56 -3.79 9.03
C MET A 122 -3.57 -2.89 7.77
N TRP A 123 -4.12 -3.39 6.66
CA TRP A 123 -4.22 -2.65 5.40
C TRP A 123 -5.02 -1.34 5.52
N MET A 124 -6.14 -1.38 6.24
CA MET A 124 -7.00 -0.22 6.49
C MET A 124 -6.29 0.82 7.37
N ARG A 125 -5.52 0.39 8.39
CA ARG A 125 -4.69 1.30 9.20
C ARG A 125 -3.69 2.05 8.34
N PHE A 126 -2.92 1.35 7.50
CA PHE A 126 -1.94 2.02 6.64
C PHE A 126 -2.61 2.95 5.65
N THR A 127 -3.71 2.51 5.04
CA THR A 127 -4.43 3.30 4.06
C THR A 127 -4.93 4.60 4.68
N ALA A 128 -5.45 4.56 5.92
CA ALA A 128 -5.89 5.76 6.64
C ALA A 128 -4.73 6.70 6.99
N GLU A 129 -3.65 6.16 7.56
CA GLU A 129 -2.48 6.94 8.00
C GLU A 129 -1.76 7.57 6.81
N TYR A 130 -1.39 6.76 5.82
CA TYR A 130 -0.50 7.19 4.75
C TYR A 130 -1.22 7.89 3.61
N LYS A 131 -2.48 7.57 3.26
CA LYS A 131 -3.17 8.35 2.21
C LYS A 131 -3.42 9.79 2.64
N THR A 132 -3.81 10.01 3.88
CA THR A 132 -4.07 11.36 4.42
C THR A 132 -2.78 12.17 4.45
N ASN A 133 -1.71 11.58 5.02
CA ASN A 133 -0.41 12.24 5.08
C ASN A 133 0.21 12.43 3.69
N LEU A 134 -0.04 11.52 2.74
CA LEU A 134 0.49 11.61 1.37
C LEU A 134 -0.18 12.77 0.64
N ALA A 135 -1.50 12.87 0.70
CA ALA A 135 -2.23 13.99 0.10
C ALA A 135 -1.77 15.34 0.67
N ALA A 136 -1.57 15.44 1.99
CA ALA A 136 -1.04 16.64 2.63
C ALA A 136 0.39 16.97 2.20
N THR A 137 1.27 15.95 2.14
CA THR A 137 2.67 16.11 1.69
C THR A 137 2.73 16.54 0.23
N GLN A 138 1.89 15.96 -0.62
CA GLN A 138 1.77 16.33 -2.03
C GLN A 138 1.25 17.77 -2.20
N ALA A 139 0.25 18.17 -1.41
CA ALA A 139 -0.25 19.55 -1.42
C ALA A 139 0.84 20.55 -1.00
N LEU A 140 1.59 20.26 0.06
CA LEU A 140 2.69 21.09 0.54
C LEU A 140 3.81 21.22 -0.52
N ALA A 141 4.21 20.11 -1.16
CA ALA A 141 5.24 20.15 -2.20
C ALA A 141 4.80 20.98 -3.42
N LYS A 142 3.53 20.86 -3.82
CA LYS A 142 2.94 21.72 -4.86
C LYS A 142 2.93 23.18 -4.45
N GLU A 143 2.56 23.48 -3.20
CA GLU A 143 2.58 24.85 -2.68
C GLU A 143 4.00 25.43 -2.67
N TRP A 144 5.01 24.68 -2.23
CA TRP A 144 6.40 25.12 -2.26
C TRP A 144 6.89 25.41 -3.68
N LEU A 145 6.57 24.55 -4.65
CA LEU A 145 6.86 24.80 -6.07
C LEU A 145 6.16 26.08 -6.56
N GLN A 146 4.89 26.28 -6.19
CA GLN A 146 4.13 27.48 -6.54
C GLN A 146 4.62 28.75 -5.84
N GLN A 147 5.23 28.63 -4.67
CA GLN A 147 5.77 29.77 -3.93
C GLN A 147 7.22 30.07 -4.30
N PHE A 148 7.96 29.12 -4.88
CA PHE A 148 9.34 29.32 -5.29
C PHE A 148 9.43 30.42 -6.35
N LYS A 149 10.13 31.52 -6.03
CA LYS A 149 10.23 32.70 -6.90
C LYS A 149 11.69 32.99 -7.20
N TYR A 150 11.95 33.47 -8.41
CA TYR A 150 13.24 34.03 -8.76
C TYR A 150 13.54 35.25 -7.87
N VAL A 151 14.72 35.26 -7.26
CA VAL A 151 15.19 36.38 -6.44
C VAL A 151 16.14 37.22 -7.30
N PRO A 152 15.87 38.53 -7.47
CA PRO A 152 16.79 39.41 -8.18
C PRO A 152 18.19 39.33 -7.55
N ARG A 153 19.22 39.07 -8.36
CA ARG A 153 20.63 38.76 -8.01
C ARG A 153 20.99 37.28 -7.87
N MET A 154 20.03 36.36 -7.93
CA MET A 154 20.33 34.93 -8.09
C MET A 154 20.72 34.63 -9.54
N HIS A 155 21.76 33.83 -9.78
CA HIS A 155 22.05 33.36 -11.13
C HIS A 155 20.97 32.38 -11.60
N PHE A 156 20.54 32.48 -12.87
CA PHE A 156 19.51 31.59 -13.43
C PHE A 156 19.86 30.11 -13.27
N LYS A 157 21.14 29.74 -13.42
CA LYS A 157 21.61 28.37 -13.22
C LYS A 157 21.31 27.85 -11.81
N ASP A 158 21.52 28.66 -10.79
CA ASP A 158 21.27 28.29 -9.40
C ASP A 158 19.76 28.19 -9.12
N TYR A 159 18.97 29.10 -9.70
CA TYR A 159 17.51 29.04 -9.66
C TYR A 159 16.99 27.72 -10.26
N PHE A 160 17.40 27.37 -11.49
CA PHE A 160 16.95 26.14 -12.15
C PHE A 160 17.38 24.89 -11.40
N LYS A 161 18.61 24.86 -10.86
CA LYS A 161 19.07 23.74 -10.02
C LYS A 161 18.19 23.54 -8.78
N GLN A 162 17.76 24.62 -8.13
CA GLN A 162 16.86 24.53 -6.97
C GLN A 162 15.44 24.12 -7.38
N LEU A 163 14.94 24.67 -8.49
CA LEU A 163 13.62 24.32 -9.03
C LEU A 163 13.55 22.85 -9.44
N GLU A 164 14.58 22.32 -10.08
CA GLU A 164 14.70 20.91 -10.47
C GLU A 164 14.79 19.99 -9.24
N ALA A 165 15.51 20.41 -8.19
CA ALA A 165 15.55 19.67 -6.93
C ALA A 165 14.16 19.59 -6.26
N LEU A 166 13.40 20.70 -6.26
CA LEU A 166 12.03 20.73 -5.75
C LEU A 166 11.08 19.89 -6.60
N HIS A 167 11.22 19.94 -7.93
CA HIS A 167 10.45 19.14 -8.87
C HIS A 167 10.69 17.65 -8.65
N LYS A 168 11.96 17.24 -8.57
CA LYS A 168 12.33 15.85 -8.26
C LYS A 168 11.74 15.41 -6.92
N ALA A 169 11.89 16.20 -5.86
CA ALA A 169 11.33 15.87 -4.56
C ALA A 169 9.79 15.73 -4.58
N ALA A 170 9.09 16.55 -5.38
CA ALA A 170 7.66 16.44 -5.57
C ALA A 170 7.28 15.17 -6.35
N ASN A 171 8.02 14.82 -7.40
CA ASN A 171 7.79 13.59 -8.17
C ASN A 171 8.09 12.34 -7.35
N ASP A 172 9.12 12.36 -6.50
CA ASP A 172 9.48 11.26 -5.60
C ASP A 172 8.35 10.93 -4.60
N ILE A 173 7.49 11.91 -4.26
CA ILE A 173 6.27 11.70 -3.44
C ILE A 173 5.00 11.50 -4.28
N GLY A 174 5.13 11.27 -5.58
CA GLY A 174 4.03 10.98 -6.50
C GLY A 174 3.21 12.21 -6.92
N CYS A 175 3.74 13.43 -6.79
CA CYS A 175 3.12 14.57 -7.46
C CYS A 175 3.37 14.45 -8.97
N LEU A 176 2.33 14.62 -9.78
CA LEU A 176 2.47 14.79 -11.23
C LEU A 176 2.65 16.29 -11.51
N VAL A 177 3.89 16.75 -11.54
CA VAL A 177 4.23 18.12 -11.96
C VAL A 177 4.89 18.03 -13.34
N GLN A 178 4.31 18.68 -14.34
CA GLN A 178 4.82 18.62 -15.71
C GLN A 178 5.86 19.72 -15.96
N ASP A 179 6.69 19.54 -16.97
CA ASP A 179 7.70 20.54 -17.36
C ASP A 179 7.05 21.89 -17.75
N GLU A 180 5.85 21.83 -18.31
CA GLU A 180 5.02 23.00 -18.65
C GLU A 180 4.65 23.82 -17.40
N ASP A 181 4.41 23.16 -16.26
CA ASP A 181 4.18 23.81 -14.98
C ASP A 181 5.44 24.55 -14.51
N LEU A 182 6.62 23.95 -14.72
CA LEU A 182 7.92 24.55 -14.35
C LEU A 182 8.26 25.76 -15.23
N HIS A 183 8.01 25.68 -16.54
CA HIS A 183 8.17 26.81 -17.45
C HIS A 183 7.23 27.96 -17.06
N THR A 184 5.95 27.66 -16.86
CA THR A 184 4.97 28.65 -16.40
C THR A 184 5.40 29.28 -15.08
N ARG A 185 5.95 28.48 -14.16
CA ARG A 185 6.47 28.95 -12.88
C ARG A 185 7.65 29.89 -13.04
N PHE A 186 8.63 29.54 -13.87
CA PHE A 186 9.76 30.42 -14.16
C PHE A 186 9.28 31.77 -14.71
N LEU A 187 8.44 31.75 -15.74
CA LEU A 187 7.92 32.97 -16.38
C LEU A 187 7.15 33.86 -15.41
N THR A 188 6.28 33.27 -14.57
CA THR A 188 5.49 34.01 -13.58
C THR A 188 6.30 34.47 -12.36
N SER A 189 7.52 33.94 -12.18
CA SER A 189 8.42 34.34 -11.09
C SER A 189 9.30 35.54 -11.42
N LEU A 190 9.44 35.87 -12.71
CA LEU A 190 10.26 36.99 -13.17
C LEU A 190 9.61 38.33 -12.83
N THR A 191 10.38 39.26 -12.27
CA THR A 191 9.94 40.65 -12.11
C THR A 191 9.89 41.37 -13.47
N SER A 192 9.11 42.44 -13.58
CA SER A 192 8.94 43.23 -14.82
C SER A 192 10.26 43.62 -15.51
N ASN A 193 11.34 43.79 -14.73
CA ASN A 193 12.69 44.10 -15.22
C ASN A 193 13.32 43.00 -16.10
N TYR A 194 12.75 41.79 -16.12
CA TYR A 194 13.23 40.66 -16.92
C TYR A 194 12.28 40.29 -18.07
N LEU A 195 11.19 41.05 -18.27
CA LEU A 195 10.25 40.81 -19.37
C LEU A 195 10.87 40.99 -20.76
N TRP A 196 12.02 41.69 -20.86
CA TRP A 196 12.78 41.80 -22.10
C TRP A 196 13.22 40.44 -22.65
N ILE A 197 13.40 39.42 -21.80
CA ILE A 197 13.75 38.05 -22.20
C ILE A 197 12.65 37.44 -23.09
N LEU A 198 11.40 37.91 -22.94
CA LEU A 198 10.25 37.46 -23.75
C LEU A 198 10.09 38.24 -25.06
N GLN A 199 10.85 39.32 -25.25
CA GLN A 199 10.74 40.21 -26.41
C GLN A 199 11.82 39.92 -27.47
N THR A 200 12.82 39.10 -27.16
CA THR A 200 13.98 38.81 -28.03
C THR A 200 13.86 37.54 -28.88
N HIS A 201 12.65 37.05 -29.14
CA HIS A 201 12.38 35.97 -30.09
C HIS A 201 11.36 36.38 -31.14
#